data_AF-A0A927VT66-F1
#
_entry.id   AF-A0A927VT66-F1
#
_cell.length_a   1.000
_cell.length_b   1.000
_cell.length_c   1.000
_cell.angle_alpha   90.00
_cell.angle_beta   90.00
_cell.angle_gamma   90.00
#
_symmetry.space_group_name_H-M   'P 1'
#
loop_
_entity.id
_entity.type
_entity.pdbx_description
1 polymer ?
#
loop_
_entity_poly.entity_id
_entity_poly.type
_entity_poly.pdbx_seq_one_letter_code
_entity_poly.pdbx_strand_id
1 'polypeptide(L)'
;MRKRLLAVIAALVLSLSLFVPAYAVSEYGLIYDETELLYSDELDSIGTVTMQDFVEKYDVDLRVDVLTTIGSFNDVEETAEYLYEEYEYGGIDGNNGVSLTLLVHEDTDGVALDEWCLHFGGDNSFWTTNAPWNVNDVYDIMTEDNWSGDINQDIQTLTYAIEAMIDGVELFIVNGGMNENVYDEPDESVVVPSNVTDYADLLTDSEQQILENKAQEIADTYGVGAYIVTVNDYRDYTDGSIYDASDFFYLENELGEGNDGDGIMLLLSMTDRDYNLIAYGDYAQYVFNDGGMYYLEDFFLDDFRNDDWYEGFYDYLTWCDNYIVQAENGEAYSYDFVPAGSAGDTDYEEESGDIMTSIAIILFLPLIVAGIYIFTLVRKMKSVEAAFEASEYMTGRINLIEEHDIFTHQTKTRRKIEKESSSSSGGSKKSRSGRSSGGGRGRSGKF
;
A
#
# COMPACT_ATOMS: atom_id res chain seq x y z
N MET A 1 -8.00 62.10 48.67
CA MET A 1 -6.90 61.98 47.67
C MET A 1 -6.70 60.53 47.21
N ARG A 2 -6.39 59.56 48.08
CA ARG A 2 -6.07 58.15 47.71
C ARG A 2 -6.98 57.50 46.65
N LYS A 3 -8.32 57.59 46.74
CA LYS A 3 -9.25 57.00 45.74
C LYS A 3 -9.17 57.62 44.34
N ARG A 4 -8.80 58.90 44.20
CA ARG A 4 -8.57 59.53 42.87
C ARG A 4 -7.18 59.19 42.31
N LEU A 5 -6.20 58.96 43.17
CA LEU A 5 -4.87 58.51 42.77
C LEU A 5 -4.93 57.08 42.19
N LEU A 6 -5.64 56.16 42.88
CA LEU A 6 -5.85 54.79 42.42
C LEU A 6 -6.56 54.71 41.06
N ALA A 7 -7.58 55.54 40.82
CA ALA A 7 -8.27 55.57 39.53
C ALA A 7 -7.36 56.05 38.38
N VAL A 8 -6.47 57.02 38.64
CA VAL A 8 -5.49 57.49 37.64
C VAL A 8 -4.41 56.45 37.39
N ILE A 9 -3.91 55.77 38.44
CA ILE A 9 -2.92 54.69 38.28
C ILE A 9 -3.52 53.50 37.53
N ALA A 10 -4.76 53.08 37.85
CA ALA A 10 -5.44 52.02 37.13
C ALA A 10 -5.67 52.37 35.65
N ALA A 11 -6.10 53.59 35.34
CA ALA A 11 -6.24 54.04 33.96
C ALA A 11 -4.89 54.15 33.21
N LEU A 12 -3.79 54.45 33.92
CA LEU A 12 -2.46 54.54 33.34
C LEU A 12 -1.88 53.14 33.04
N VAL A 13 -2.09 52.16 33.93
CA VAL A 13 -1.75 50.74 33.67
C VAL A 13 -2.56 50.19 32.50
N LEU A 14 -3.87 50.46 32.46
CA LEU A 14 -4.78 49.98 31.41
C LEU A 14 -4.58 50.71 30.05
N SER A 15 -3.94 51.88 30.04
CA SER A 15 -3.47 52.52 28.81
C SER A 15 -2.06 52.07 28.39
N LEU A 16 -1.21 51.63 29.33
CA LEU A 16 0.07 50.99 29.00
C LEU A 16 -0.13 49.61 28.35
N SER A 17 -1.11 48.83 28.81
CA SER A 17 -1.49 47.56 28.17
C SER A 17 -2.15 47.72 26.80
N LEU A 18 -2.59 48.92 26.44
CA LEU A 18 -3.13 49.27 25.11
C LEU A 18 -2.10 50.01 24.22
N PHE A 19 -0.86 50.13 24.68
CA PHE A 19 0.25 50.78 23.96
C PHE A 19 1.55 49.95 23.99
N VAL A 20 1.45 48.64 24.23
CA VAL A 20 2.46 47.73 23.66
C VAL A 20 2.35 47.90 22.14
N PRO A 21 3.43 48.25 21.41
CA PRO A 21 3.37 48.21 19.97
C PRO A 21 2.98 46.78 19.57
N ALA A 22 2.07 46.65 18.61
CA ALA A 22 1.90 45.40 17.90
C ALA A 22 3.17 45.16 17.07
N TYR A 23 4.23 44.67 17.74
CA TYR A 23 4.97 43.57 17.18
C TYR A 23 3.92 42.56 16.76
N ALA A 24 3.93 42.18 15.49
CA ALA A 24 3.28 40.95 15.12
C ALA A 24 3.87 39.89 16.05
N VAL A 25 3.02 39.22 16.82
CA VAL A 25 3.32 37.85 17.18
C VAL A 25 3.39 37.17 15.82
N SER A 26 4.61 36.95 15.33
CA SER A 26 4.85 35.75 14.54
C SER A 26 4.30 34.63 15.41
N GLU A 27 3.26 33.95 14.94
CA GLU A 27 2.92 32.66 15.54
C GLU A 27 4.21 31.86 15.53
N TYR A 28 4.59 31.35 16.71
CA TYR A 28 5.78 30.54 16.84
C TYR A 28 5.48 29.27 16.05
N GLY A 29 6.06 29.19 14.86
CA GLY A 29 5.73 28.16 13.87
C GLY A 29 6.10 26.78 14.37
N LEU A 30 5.78 25.76 13.56
CA LEU A 30 6.38 24.43 13.75
C LEU A 30 7.87 24.45 13.39
N ILE A 31 8.32 25.46 12.65
CA ILE A 31 9.73 25.80 12.38
C ILE A 31 9.98 27.25 12.81
N TYR A 32 11.01 27.48 13.64
CA TYR A 32 11.52 28.77 14.06
C TYR A 32 12.98 28.94 13.62
N ASP A 33 13.32 30.10 13.05
CA ASP A 33 14.69 30.43 12.61
C ASP A 33 15.10 31.82 13.11
N GLU A 34 16.07 31.86 14.03
CA GLU A 34 16.67 33.11 14.51
C GLU A 34 17.53 33.83 13.46
N THR A 35 18.03 33.12 12.44
CA THR A 35 18.91 33.70 11.41
C THR A 35 18.11 34.51 10.38
N GLU A 36 16.84 34.17 10.16
CA GLU A 36 16.02 34.61 9.01
C GLU A 36 16.65 34.25 7.64
N LEU A 37 17.58 33.27 7.58
CA LEU A 37 18.31 32.87 6.37
C LEU A 37 17.87 31.50 5.82
N LEU A 38 17.36 30.60 6.65
CA LEU A 38 17.03 29.22 6.26
C LEU A 38 15.58 29.11 5.74
N TYR A 39 15.27 29.87 4.68
CA TYR A 39 13.93 29.90 4.08
C TYR A 39 13.88 29.30 2.67
N SER A 40 12.93 28.39 2.45
CA SER A 40 12.49 27.93 1.13
C SER A 40 10.97 27.72 1.09
N ASP A 41 10.38 27.75 -0.10
CA ASP A 41 8.95 27.41 -0.31
C ASP A 41 8.63 25.97 0.19
N GLU A 42 9.64 25.10 0.22
CA GLU A 42 9.56 23.70 0.65
C GLU A 42 9.56 23.58 2.19
N LEU A 43 10.47 24.27 2.89
CA LEU A 43 10.45 24.36 4.36
C LEU A 43 9.18 25.04 4.88
N ASP A 44 8.72 26.10 4.21
CA ASP A 44 7.46 26.78 4.55
C ASP A 44 6.26 25.82 4.40
N SER A 45 6.23 25.00 3.35
CA SER A 45 5.21 23.97 3.16
C SER A 45 5.30 22.84 4.19
N ILE A 46 6.49 22.41 4.59
CA ILE A 46 6.69 21.39 5.63
C ILE A 46 6.18 21.93 6.98
N GLY A 47 6.58 23.14 7.36
CA GLY A 47 6.22 23.76 8.62
C GLY A 47 4.76 24.24 8.72
N THR A 48 4.04 24.44 7.61
CA THR A 48 2.65 24.93 7.60
C THR A 48 1.60 23.93 7.10
N VAL A 49 2.03 22.84 6.46
CA VAL A 49 1.14 21.77 5.98
C VAL A 49 1.57 20.44 6.58
N THR A 50 2.74 19.90 6.21
CA THR A 50 3.13 18.53 6.57
C THR A 50 3.18 18.30 8.07
N MET A 51 3.87 19.17 8.81
CA MET A 51 3.96 19.08 10.27
C MET A 51 2.62 19.39 10.93
N GLN A 52 1.79 20.29 10.38
CA GLN A 52 0.47 20.58 10.97
C GLN A 52 -0.49 19.39 10.81
N ASP A 53 -0.58 18.83 9.60
CA ASP A 53 -1.37 17.63 9.31
C ASP A 53 -0.89 16.45 10.19
N PHE A 54 0.42 16.35 10.46
CA PHE A 54 0.98 15.36 11.38
C PHE A 54 0.48 15.55 12.83
N VAL A 55 0.56 16.78 13.37
CA VAL A 55 0.04 17.09 14.72
C VAL A 55 -1.46 16.80 14.80
N GLU A 56 -2.24 17.19 13.78
CA GLU A 56 -3.69 16.92 13.73
C GLU A 56 -4.04 15.43 13.59
N LYS A 57 -3.19 14.64 12.92
CA LYS A 57 -3.36 13.19 12.69
C LYS A 57 -2.97 12.33 13.89
N TYR A 58 -1.92 12.72 14.62
CA TYR A 58 -1.29 11.87 15.64
C TYR A 58 -1.31 12.41 17.08
N ASP A 59 -1.69 13.68 17.29
CA ASP A 59 -1.59 14.36 18.60
C ASP A 59 -0.16 14.33 19.19
N VAL A 60 0.83 14.41 18.29
CA VAL A 60 2.27 14.46 18.60
C VAL A 60 2.84 15.73 17.99
N ASP A 61 3.34 16.62 18.84
CA ASP A 61 3.88 17.92 18.42
C ASP A 61 5.27 17.77 17.80
N LEU A 62 5.48 18.34 16.60
CA LEU A 62 6.78 18.37 15.94
C LEU A 62 7.29 19.80 15.87
N ARG A 63 8.54 20.04 16.30
CA ARG A 63 9.15 21.38 16.39
C ARG A 63 10.55 21.41 15.82
N VAL A 64 10.94 22.55 15.26
CA VAL A 64 12.30 22.81 14.79
C VAL A 64 12.71 24.20 15.21
N ASP A 65 13.84 24.32 15.90
CA ASP A 65 14.34 25.58 16.45
C ASP A 65 15.77 25.83 16.01
N VAL A 66 15.99 26.78 15.09
CA VAL A 66 17.32 27.20 14.66
C VAL A 66 17.74 28.43 15.46
N LEU A 67 18.76 28.25 16.32
CA LEU A 67 19.25 29.25 17.26
C LEU A 67 20.65 29.74 16.87
N THR A 68 20.92 31.00 17.21
CA THR A 68 22.26 31.62 17.10
C THR A 68 23.03 31.61 18.42
N THR A 69 22.40 31.19 19.52
CA THR A 69 23.01 31.18 20.86
C THR A 69 22.27 30.30 21.86
N ILE A 70 23.01 29.54 22.68
CA ILE A 70 22.49 28.81 23.85
C ILE A 70 22.40 29.66 25.13
N GLY A 71 22.61 30.97 25.02
CA GLY A 71 22.33 31.93 26.10
C GLY A 71 23.15 31.72 27.39
N SER A 72 22.54 31.10 28.40
CA SER A 72 23.17 30.77 29.70
C SER A 72 23.24 29.28 30.01
N PHE A 73 22.79 28.44 29.09
CA PHE A 73 22.86 26.98 29.19
C PHE A 73 24.26 26.48 28.82
N ASN A 74 24.58 25.24 29.16
CA ASN A 74 25.92 24.67 28.98
C ASN A 74 26.12 24.05 27.59
N ASP A 75 25.05 23.60 26.96
CA ASP A 75 25.00 22.88 25.68
C ASP A 75 23.61 23.05 25.00
N VAL A 76 23.46 22.51 23.79
CA VAL A 76 22.19 22.55 23.05
C VAL A 76 21.13 21.64 23.67
N GLU A 77 21.50 20.57 24.37
CA GLU A 77 20.56 19.64 25.02
C GLU A 77 19.79 20.32 26.17
N GLU A 78 20.49 21.02 27.08
CA GLU A 78 19.88 21.83 28.15
C GLU A 78 19.05 23.01 27.57
N THR A 79 19.40 23.49 26.38
CA THR A 79 18.62 24.54 25.68
C THR A 79 17.34 23.98 25.07
N ALA A 80 17.39 22.79 24.44
CA ALA A 80 16.25 22.12 23.83
C ALA A 80 15.21 21.72 24.90
N GLU A 81 15.64 21.15 26.03
CA GLU A 81 14.76 20.86 27.17
C GLU A 81 14.07 22.13 27.70
N TYR A 82 14.80 23.25 27.81
CA TYR A 82 14.22 24.53 28.22
C TYR A 82 13.19 25.08 27.22
N LEU A 83 13.46 25.02 25.92
CA LEU A 83 12.48 25.44 24.90
C LEU A 83 11.22 24.58 24.98
N TYR A 84 11.40 23.27 25.08
CA TYR A 84 10.31 22.30 25.14
C TYR A 84 9.38 22.57 26.33
N GLU A 85 9.92 22.86 27.52
CA GLU A 85 9.13 23.24 28.70
C GLU A 85 8.51 24.65 28.63
N GLU A 86 9.28 25.69 28.25
CA GLU A 86 8.82 27.10 28.30
C GLU A 86 7.76 27.40 27.23
N TYR A 87 7.84 26.75 26.07
CA TYR A 87 6.90 26.94 24.96
C TYR A 87 5.77 25.90 24.91
N GLU A 88 5.66 25.04 25.93
CA GLU A 88 4.62 24.00 26.07
C GLU A 88 4.56 23.06 24.85
N TYR A 89 5.74 22.64 24.34
CA TYR A 89 5.82 21.66 23.25
C TYR A 89 5.31 20.29 23.72
N GLY A 90 4.71 19.54 22.80
CA GLY A 90 4.13 18.23 23.11
C GLY A 90 2.77 18.27 23.81
N GLY A 91 2.02 19.36 23.63
CA GLY A 91 0.62 19.48 24.03
C GLY A 91 0.39 19.71 25.52
N ILE A 92 -0.89 19.55 25.94
CA ILE A 92 -1.37 19.94 27.29
C ILE A 92 -0.64 19.22 28.43
N ASP A 93 -0.13 18.00 28.18
CA ASP A 93 0.59 17.20 29.16
C ASP A 93 2.12 17.24 28.99
N GLY A 94 2.66 17.90 27.94
CA GLY A 94 4.09 18.10 27.72
C GLY A 94 4.92 16.84 27.46
N ASN A 95 4.28 15.72 27.09
CA ASN A 95 4.95 14.42 26.92
C ASN A 95 4.89 13.86 25.49
N ASN A 96 4.09 14.46 24.60
CA ASN A 96 3.78 13.89 23.28
C ASN A 96 4.35 14.74 22.15
N GLY A 97 5.66 14.70 21.94
CA GLY A 97 6.30 15.49 20.89
C GLY A 97 7.80 15.27 20.74
N VAL A 98 8.33 15.80 19.63
CA VAL A 98 9.76 15.75 19.27
C VAL A 98 10.18 17.11 18.74
N SER A 99 11.29 17.63 19.24
CA SER A 99 11.89 18.89 18.79
C SER A 99 13.32 18.68 18.27
N LEU A 100 13.63 19.32 17.15
CA LEU A 100 14.97 19.36 16.57
C LEU A 100 15.54 20.77 16.75
N THR A 101 16.46 20.93 17.69
CA THR A 101 17.12 22.22 17.99
C THR A 101 18.52 22.26 17.37
N LEU A 102 18.80 23.30 16.59
CA LEU A 102 20.10 23.56 15.95
C LEU A 102 20.75 24.78 16.59
N LEU A 103 22.06 24.72 16.82
CA LEU A 103 22.90 25.88 17.06
C LEU A 103 23.74 26.14 15.81
N VAL A 104 23.55 27.32 15.21
CA VAL A 104 24.25 27.74 13.99
C VAL A 104 24.90 29.11 14.16
N HIS A 105 25.89 29.41 13.31
CA HIS A 105 26.39 30.77 13.14
C HIS A 105 26.44 31.19 11.66
N GLU A 106 26.21 32.48 11.40
CA GLU A 106 26.47 33.08 10.08
C GLU A 106 27.95 32.92 9.70
N ASP A 107 28.21 32.42 8.49
CA ASP A 107 29.56 32.20 7.97
C ASP A 107 29.92 33.24 6.87
N THR A 108 30.70 32.87 5.84
CA THR A 108 31.04 33.81 4.75
C THR A 108 29.98 33.89 3.66
N ASP A 109 29.24 32.81 3.41
CA ASP A 109 28.33 32.65 2.26
C ASP A 109 26.97 31.98 2.63
N GLY A 110 26.80 31.51 3.87
CA GLY A 110 25.59 30.85 4.40
C GLY A 110 25.60 30.75 5.94
N VAL A 111 25.28 29.56 6.47
CA VAL A 111 25.28 29.26 7.91
C VAL A 111 26.02 27.95 8.17
N ALA A 112 26.80 27.91 9.24
CA ALA A 112 27.50 26.69 9.69
C ALA A 112 26.82 26.12 10.93
N LEU A 113 26.66 24.79 10.96
CA LEU A 113 26.18 24.06 12.13
C LEU A 113 27.31 23.90 13.17
N ASP A 114 27.08 24.38 14.39
CA ASP A 114 27.98 24.17 15.52
C ASP A 114 27.61 22.89 16.29
N GLU A 115 26.35 22.79 16.72
CA GLU A 115 25.81 21.69 17.52
C GLU A 115 24.32 21.50 17.20
N TRP A 116 23.76 20.33 17.48
CA TRP A 116 22.31 20.07 17.37
C TRP A 116 21.86 19.04 18.40
N CYS A 117 20.57 19.04 18.71
CA CYS A 117 19.93 18.09 19.60
C CYS A 117 18.56 17.71 19.04
N LEU A 118 18.19 16.44 19.17
CA LEU A 118 16.82 15.98 18.95
C LEU A 118 16.28 15.51 20.29
N HIS A 119 15.34 16.28 20.83
CA HIS A 119 14.76 16.11 22.16
C HIS A 119 13.35 15.52 22.04
N PHE A 120 13.04 14.49 22.84
CA PHE A 120 11.74 13.84 22.87
C PHE A 120 11.02 14.16 24.19
N GLY A 121 9.73 14.47 24.13
CA GLY A 121 8.90 14.68 25.32
C GLY A 121 8.70 13.38 26.12
N GLY A 122 8.48 13.52 27.43
CA GLY A 122 8.21 12.38 28.30
C GLY A 122 9.46 11.55 28.65
N ASP A 123 9.32 10.23 28.76
CA ASP A 123 10.46 9.36 29.09
C ASP A 123 11.29 9.08 27.83
N ASN A 124 12.44 9.75 27.68
CA ASN A 124 13.38 9.52 26.57
C ASN A 124 13.71 8.03 26.32
N SER A 125 13.61 7.15 27.33
CA SER A 125 13.85 5.70 27.13
C SER A 125 12.75 5.00 26.32
N PHE A 126 11.54 5.53 26.28
CA PHE A 126 10.42 5.03 25.47
C PHE A 126 10.71 5.18 23.97
N TRP A 127 10.94 6.43 23.54
CA TRP A 127 11.30 6.78 22.17
C TRP A 127 12.60 6.07 21.73
N THR A 128 13.61 6.02 22.59
CA THR A 128 14.92 5.44 22.22
C THR A 128 15.04 3.92 22.37
N THR A 129 14.16 3.22 23.12
CA THR A 129 14.24 1.75 23.24
C THR A 129 13.36 1.03 22.23
N ASN A 130 12.23 1.65 21.84
CA ASN A 130 11.21 1.02 21.00
C ASN A 130 11.21 1.53 19.54
N ALA A 131 12.06 2.50 19.18
CA ALA A 131 12.13 2.99 17.80
C ALA A 131 12.73 1.96 16.81
N PRO A 132 12.02 1.61 15.72
CA PRO A 132 12.65 1.02 14.54
C PRO A 132 13.51 2.11 13.88
N TRP A 133 14.81 2.04 14.13
CA TRP A 133 15.78 3.14 14.09
C TRP A 133 15.96 3.87 12.74
N ASN A 134 14.99 4.70 12.35
CA ASN A 134 15.12 5.67 11.25
C ASN A 134 15.74 7.02 11.71
N VAL A 135 15.83 7.26 13.03
CA VAL A 135 16.51 8.46 13.60
C VAL A 135 18.00 8.50 13.21
N ASN A 136 18.60 7.36 12.86
CA ASN A 136 19.97 7.31 12.33
C ASN A 136 20.13 8.17 11.06
N ASP A 137 19.10 8.30 10.23
CA ASP A 137 19.16 9.10 9.01
C ASP A 137 19.28 10.60 9.36
N VAL A 138 18.61 11.07 10.42
CA VAL A 138 18.83 12.43 10.96
C VAL A 138 20.28 12.58 11.44
N TYR A 139 20.85 11.58 12.14
CA TYR A 139 22.26 11.61 12.57
C TYR A 139 23.28 11.57 11.40
N ASP A 140 22.97 10.85 10.31
CA ASP A 140 23.81 10.76 9.12
C ASP A 140 23.68 12.02 8.22
N ILE A 141 22.52 12.70 8.24
CA ILE A 141 22.28 13.99 7.57
C ILE A 141 22.93 15.14 8.36
N MET A 142 22.76 15.18 9.68
CA MET A 142 23.21 16.27 10.56
C MET A 142 24.69 16.13 10.97
N THR A 143 25.56 16.08 9.96
CA THR A 143 27.03 16.07 10.13
C THR A 143 27.66 17.39 9.66
N GLU A 144 28.74 17.82 10.31
CA GLU A 144 29.51 19.02 9.90
C GLU A 144 29.92 19.00 8.41
N ASP A 145 30.20 17.82 7.85
CA ASP A 145 30.62 17.66 6.44
C ASP A 145 29.48 17.93 5.43
N ASN A 146 28.21 17.84 5.85
CA ASN A 146 27.05 18.14 5.00
C ASN A 146 26.65 19.63 5.02
N TRP A 147 26.97 20.34 6.11
CA TRP A 147 26.75 21.78 6.23
C TRP A 147 27.88 22.55 5.56
N SER A 148 27.64 22.87 4.30
CA SER A 148 28.64 23.29 3.32
C SER A 148 29.04 24.78 3.41
N GLY A 149 28.21 25.60 4.07
CA GLY A 149 28.28 27.07 4.02
C GLY A 149 27.73 27.68 2.72
N ASP A 150 27.16 26.87 1.82
CA ASP A 150 26.30 27.35 0.73
C ASP A 150 24.85 27.23 1.16
N ILE A 151 24.21 28.38 1.39
CA ILE A 151 22.88 28.48 1.99
C ILE A 151 21.81 27.58 1.35
N ASN A 152 21.90 27.26 0.05
CA ASN A 152 20.93 26.38 -0.63
C ASN A 152 21.12 24.90 -0.28
N GLN A 153 22.37 24.46 -0.13
CA GLN A 153 22.71 23.11 0.34
C GLN A 153 22.43 22.97 1.84
N ASP A 154 22.67 24.02 2.62
CA ASP A 154 22.41 24.03 4.06
C ASP A 154 20.89 23.99 4.34
N ILE A 155 20.08 24.77 3.59
CA ILE A 155 18.61 24.67 3.56
C ILE A 155 18.15 23.26 3.19
N GLN A 156 18.69 22.67 2.12
CA GLN A 156 18.32 21.31 1.68
C GLN A 156 18.68 20.24 2.72
N THR A 157 19.80 20.42 3.42
CA THR A 157 20.24 19.51 4.51
C THR A 157 19.27 19.61 5.69
N LEU A 158 18.84 20.82 6.06
CA LEU A 158 17.79 21.02 7.06
C LEU A 158 16.45 20.39 6.62
N THR A 159 16.02 20.58 5.35
CA THR A 159 14.81 19.95 4.80
C THR A 159 14.84 18.43 4.99
N TYR A 160 15.92 17.77 4.55
CA TYR A 160 16.04 16.31 4.69
C TYR A 160 16.11 15.85 6.15
N ALA A 161 16.72 16.62 7.05
CA ALA A 161 16.74 16.30 8.48
C ALA A 161 15.33 16.36 9.11
N ILE A 162 14.50 17.32 8.69
CA ILE A 162 13.10 17.46 9.16
C ILE A 162 12.23 16.34 8.56
N GLU A 163 12.37 16.02 7.28
CA GLU A 163 11.65 14.90 6.64
C GLU A 163 12.00 13.57 7.31
N ALA A 164 13.29 13.28 7.52
CA ALA A 164 13.73 12.07 8.22
C ALA A 164 13.25 12.01 9.69
N MET A 165 13.09 13.17 10.36
CA MET A 165 12.44 13.23 11.67
C MET A 165 10.95 12.87 11.57
N ILE A 166 10.19 13.49 10.65
CA ILE A 166 8.76 13.21 10.47
C ILE A 166 8.53 11.72 10.17
N ASP A 167 9.23 11.17 9.16
CA ASP A 167 9.12 9.77 8.77
C ASP A 167 9.48 8.81 9.92
N GLY A 168 10.53 9.15 10.68
CA GLY A 168 10.97 8.37 11.84
C GLY A 168 9.96 8.35 12.99
N VAL A 169 9.29 9.48 13.26
CA VAL A 169 8.23 9.54 14.28
C VAL A 169 6.94 8.89 13.76
N GLU A 170 6.56 9.06 12.49
CA GLU A 170 5.40 8.37 11.90
C GLU A 170 5.57 6.85 12.01
N LEU A 171 6.73 6.34 11.60
CA LEU A 171 7.07 4.93 11.65
C LEU A 171 7.07 4.39 13.10
N PHE A 172 7.53 5.17 14.08
CA PHE A 172 7.45 4.78 15.49
C PHE A 172 6.00 4.65 15.97
N ILE A 173 5.14 5.60 15.65
CA ILE A 173 3.73 5.61 16.06
C ILE A 173 2.97 4.45 15.40
N VAL A 174 3.13 4.28 14.08
CA VAL A 174 2.49 3.21 13.30
C VAL A 174 2.92 1.81 13.78
N ASN A 175 4.18 1.63 14.18
CA ASN A 175 4.67 0.38 14.77
C ASN A 175 4.29 0.19 16.26
N GLY A 176 3.34 0.96 16.78
CA GLY A 176 2.83 0.84 18.14
C GLY A 176 3.79 1.33 19.23
N GLY A 177 4.81 2.11 18.86
CA GLY A 177 5.82 2.63 19.79
C GLY A 177 5.25 3.49 20.91
N MET A 178 4.12 4.17 20.67
CA MET A 178 3.46 5.03 21.67
C MET A 178 2.64 4.30 22.76
N ASN A 179 2.68 2.96 22.81
CA ASN A 179 1.75 2.18 23.64
C ASN A 179 2.25 1.88 25.07
N GLU A 180 2.50 2.90 25.91
CA GLU A 180 2.59 2.72 27.37
C GLU A 180 2.05 3.90 28.23
N ASN A 181 0.80 3.77 28.70
CA ASN A 181 0.21 4.38 29.90
C ASN A 181 -0.09 5.91 29.96
N VAL A 182 -1.15 6.37 29.29
CA VAL A 182 -2.06 7.40 29.88
C VAL A 182 -3.52 6.98 29.69
N TYR A 183 -4.26 6.81 30.80
CA TYR A 183 -5.71 6.57 30.80
C TYR A 183 -6.46 7.86 31.15
N ASP A 184 -7.27 8.36 30.21
CA ASP A 184 -8.61 8.87 30.54
C ASP A 184 -9.52 8.56 29.32
N GLU A 185 -10.44 7.60 29.45
CA GLU A 185 -11.27 7.14 28.32
C GLU A 185 -12.21 8.25 27.82
N PRO A 186 -12.32 8.37 26.49
CA PRO A 186 -13.63 8.15 25.90
C PRO A 186 -13.63 7.23 24.66
N ASP A 187 -14.45 6.17 24.74
CA ASP A 187 -14.94 5.28 23.68
C ASP A 187 -13.91 4.54 22.77
N GLU A 188 -13.83 3.23 23.01
CA GLU A 188 -13.47 2.14 22.08
C GLU A 188 -12.37 2.42 21.03
N SER A 189 -11.13 2.06 21.41
CA SER A 189 -10.02 1.87 20.49
C SER A 189 -10.37 0.86 19.39
N VAL A 190 -10.55 1.34 18.16
CA VAL A 190 -10.48 0.46 16.98
C VAL A 190 -9.01 0.07 16.82
N VAL A 191 -8.67 -1.13 17.30
CA VAL A 191 -7.46 -1.82 16.83
C VAL A 191 -7.74 -2.14 15.37
N VAL A 192 -7.20 -1.34 14.45
CA VAL A 192 -7.22 -1.71 13.02
C VAL A 192 -6.40 -2.99 12.87
N PRO A 193 -7.02 -4.12 12.50
CA PRO A 193 -6.30 -5.37 12.36
C PRO A 193 -5.42 -5.28 11.11
N SER A 194 -4.13 -5.59 11.25
CA SER A 194 -3.19 -5.58 10.13
C SER A 194 -3.70 -6.45 8.97
N ASN A 195 -3.60 -5.92 7.75
CA ASN A 195 -4.11 -6.61 6.57
C ASN A 195 -3.29 -7.87 6.23
N VAL A 196 -2.01 -7.92 6.59
CA VAL A 196 -1.07 -8.99 6.23
C VAL A 196 -0.41 -9.54 7.49
N THR A 197 -0.85 -10.72 7.91
CA THR A 197 -0.35 -11.41 9.12
C THR A 197 0.44 -12.67 8.75
N ASP A 198 1.78 -12.60 8.79
CA ASP A 198 2.67 -13.71 8.40
C ASP A 198 3.17 -14.55 9.60
N TYR A 199 2.37 -15.49 10.13
CA TYR A 199 2.82 -16.39 11.21
C TYR A 199 3.67 -17.59 10.72
N ALA A 200 3.97 -17.68 9.43
CA ALA A 200 4.79 -18.72 8.85
C ALA A 200 6.19 -18.25 8.40
N ASP A 201 6.55 -16.99 8.67
CA ASP A 201 7.84 -16.38 8.33
C ASP A 201 8.20 -16.57 6.82
N LEU A 202 7.23 -16.31 5.93
CA LEU A 202 7.36 -16.50 4.47
C LEU A 202 7.87 -15.25 3.75
N LEU A 203 7.63 -14.08 4.33
CA LEU A 203 7.92 -12.76 3.78
C LEU A 203 9.06 -12.09 4.56
N THR A 204 9.76 -11.17 3.91
CA THR A 204 10.57 -10.18 4.61
C THR A 204 9.73 -8.99 5.04
N ASP A 205 10.16 -8.26 6.08
CA ASP A 205 9.49 -7.06 6.60
C ASP A 205 9.12 -6.05 5.49
N SER A 206 10.00 -5.89 4.49
CA SER A 206 9.77 -5.01 3.34
C SER A 206 8.72 -5.54 2.36
N GLU A 207 8.63 -6.85 2.16
CA GLU A 207 7.62 -7.48 1.31
C GLU A 207 6.25 -7.42 2.00
N GLN A 208 6.21 -7.70 3.31
CA GLN A 208 5.01 -7.57 4.12
C GLN A 208 4.48 -6.14 4.11
N GLN A 209 5.32 -5.11 4.29
CA GLN A 209 4.89 -3.72 4.26
C GLN A 209 4.34 -3.28 2.88
N ILE A 210 4.90 -3.78 1.77
CA ILE A 210 4.38 -3.47 0.43
C ILE A 210 2.99 -4.09 0.23
N LEU A 211 2.79 -5.32 0.70
CA LEU A 211 1.50 -6.00 0.66
C LEU A 211 0.48 -5.32 1.60
N GLU A 212 0.89 -4.89 2.79
CA GLU A 212 0.08 -4.14 3.76
C GLU A 212 -0.45 -2.84 3.15
N ASN A 213 0.47 -2.01 2.61
CA ASN A 213 0.11 -0.74 1.98
C ASN A 213 -0.87 -0.94 0.81
N LYS A 214 -0.69 -2.00 0.02
CA LYS A 214 -1.57 -2.34 -1.09
C LYS A 214 -2.95 -2.84 -0.63
N ALA A 215 -3.00 -3.59 0.47
CA ALA A 215 -4.25 -4.07 1.03
C ALA A 215 -5.05 -2.95 1.71
N GLN A 216 -4.37 -2.03 2.41
CA GLN A 216 -4.96 -0.81 2.94
C GLN A 216 -5.47 0.12 1.83
N GLU A 217 -4.73 0.29 0.72
CA GLU A 217 -5.21 1.06 -0.45
C GLU A 217 -6.54 0.54 -1.00
N ILE A 218 -6.73 -0.79 -1.01
CA ILE A 218 -8.01 -1.43 -1.42
C ILE A 218 -9.11 -1.13 -0.40
N ALA A 219 -8.82 -1.27 0.91
CA ALA A 219 -9.77 -0.98 1.98
C ALA A 219 -10.24 0.49 1.94
N ASP A 220 -9.30 1.44 1.88
CA ASP A 220 -9.56 2.88 1.85
C ASP A 220 -10.31 3.33 0.59
N THR A 221 -9.98 2.74 -0.57
CA THR A 221 -10.58 3.15 -1.85
C THR A 221 -12.00 2.64 -2.02
N TYR A 222 -12.27 1.39 -1.59
CA TYR A 222 -13.53 0.71 -1.91
C TYR A 222 -14.44 0.45 -0.70
N GLY A 223 -13.94 0.59 0.53
CA GLY A 223 -14.65 0.14 1.73
C GLY A 223 -14.81 -1.38 1.75
N VAL A 224 -13.81 -2.12 1.26
CA VAL A 224 -13.77 -3.59 1.24
C VAL A 224 -12.38 -4.04 1.66
N GLY A 225 -12.26 -4.66 2.84
CA GLY A 225 -10.97 -5.08 3.36
C GLY A 225 -10.40 -6.28 2.58
N ALA A 226 -9.14 -6.20 2.17
CA ALA A 226 -8.39 -7.34 1.63
C ALA A 226 -7.39 -7.82 2.69
N TYR A 227 -7.29 -9.13 2.92
CA TYR A 227 -6.51 -9.69 4.02
C TYR A 227 -5.70 -10.92 3.60
N ILE A 228 -4.49 -11.04 4.12
CA ILE A 228 -3.59 -12.19 3.96
C ILE A 228 -3.23 -12.70 5.35
N VAL A 229 -3.38 -14.01 5.57
CA VAL A 229 -2.90 -14.68 6.79
C VAL A 229 -2.10 -15.90 6.39
N THR A 230 -0.92 -16.09 6.97
CA THR A 230 -0.12 -17.31 6.80
C THR A 230 0.00 -18.02 8.15
N VAL A 231 0.00 -19.36 8.15
CA VAL A 231 0.22 -20.19 9.35
C VAL A 231 1.01 -21.46 9.04
N ASN A 232 1.77 -21.94 10.02
CA ASN A 232 2.52 -23.19 9.91
C ASN A 232 1.60 -24.42 9.75
N ASP A 233 0.59 -24.59 10.61
CA ASP A 233 -0.53 -25.54 10.44
C ASP A 233 -1.83 -24.88 10.94
N TYR A 234 -2.89 -24.89 10.11
CA TYR A 234 -4.19 -24.33 10.50
C TYR A 234 -4.82 -25.07 11.69
N ARG A 235 -4.38 -26.31 11.95
CA ARG A 235 -4.87 -27.17 13.04
C ARG A 235 -4.45 -26.73 14.43
N ASP A 236 -3.48 -25.83 14.53
CA ASP A 236 -3.13 -25.20 15.81
C ASP A 236 -4.24 -24.26 16.31
N TYR A 237 -5.14 -23.83 15.42
CA TYR A 237 -6.25 -22.91 15.69
C TYR A 237 -7.63 -23.60 15.70
N THR A 238 -7.79 -24.76 15.05
CA THR A 238 -9.07 -25.48 14.99
C THR A 238 -8.93 -27.00 14.83
N ASP A 239 -9.81 -27.76 15.49
CA ASP A 239 -10.01 -29.20 15.24
C ASP A 239 -10.73 -29.49 13.89
N GLY A 240 -11.13 -28.43 13.16
CA GLY A 240 -11.94 -28.49 11.94
C GLY A 240 -11.14 -28.56 10.63
N SER A 241 -11.66 -27.87 9.62
CA SER A 241 -11.06 -27.66 8.31
C SER A 241 -10.36 -26.29 8.23
N ILE A 242 -9.58 -26.05 7.17
CA ILE A 242 -8.99 -24.72 6.94
C ILE A 242 -10.04 -23.62 6.71
N TYR A 243 -11.24 -23.97 6.23
CA TYR A 243 -12.39 -23.05 6.22
C TYR A 243 -12.73 -22.62 7.65
N ASP A 244 -12.83 -23.55 8.59
CA ASP A 244 -13.15 -23.25 10.00
C ASP A 244 -12.04 -22.43 10.68
N ALA A 245 -10.78 -22.58 10.24
CA ALA A 245 -9.68 -21.72 10.68
C ALA A 245 -9.81 -20.30 10.12
N SER A 246 -10.21 -20.15 8.86
CA SER A 246 -10.42 -18.84 8.24
C SER A 246 -11.64 -18.11 8.82
N ASP A 247 -12.73 -18.83 9.08
CA ASP A 247 -13.93 -18.33 9.78
C ASP A 247 -13.56 -17.83 11.19
N PHE A 248 -12.70 -18.56 11.91
CA PHE A 248 -12.12 -18.13 13.18
C PHE A 248 -11.24 -16.88 13.05
N PHE A 249 -10.23 -16.88 12.16
CA PHE A 249 -9.33 -15.73 11.98
C PHE A 249 -10.05 -14.45 11.57
N TYR A 250 -11.05 -14.56 10.69
CA TYR A 250 -11.82 -13.41 10.23
C TYR A 250 -12.67 -12.79 11.37
N LEU A 251 -13.30 -13.64 12.19
CA LEU A 251 -14.18 -13.18 13.27
C LEU A 251 -13.43 -12.76 14.55
N GLU A 252 -12.34 -13.45 14.91
CA GLU A 252 -11.58 -13.17 16.15
C GLU A 252 -10.75 -11.88 16.02
N ASN A 253 -10.29 -11.53 14.82
CA ASN A 253 -9.61 -10.26 14.55
C ASN A 253 -10.56 -9.15 14.08
N GLU A 254 -11.88 -9.39 14.12
CA GLU A 254 -12.93 -8.43 13.72
C GLU A 254 -12.71 -7.82 12.30
N LEU A 255 -12.26 -8.65 11.35
CA LEU A 255 -11.93 -8.21 9.99
C LEU A 255 -13.16 -7.76 9.19
N GLY A 256 -12.93 -6.93 8.18
CA GLY A 256 -13.94 -6.45 7.23
C GLY A 256 -14.31 -4.98 7.45
N GLU A 257 -14.69 -4.33 6.35
CA GLU A 257 -14.95 -2.89 6.33
C GLU A 257 -16.42 -2.52 6.52
N GLY A 258 -16.63 -1.38 7.16
CA GLY A 258 -17.96 -0.82 7.40
C GLY A 258 -18.89 -1.68 8.27
N ASN A 259 -20.17 -1.30 8.33
CA ASN A 259 -21.14 -1.94 9.23
C ASN A 259 -21.54 -3.37 8.83
N ASP A 260 -21.31 -3.75 7.58
CA ASP A 260 -21.65 -5.07 7.03
C ASP A 260 -20.43 -6.03 7.07
N GLY A 261 -19.23 -5.55 7.40
CA GLY A 261 -18.00 -6.34 7.51
C GLY A 261 -17.47 -6.80 6.16
N ASP A 262 -17.56 -5.93 5.15
CA ASP A 262 -17.22 -6.24 3.75
C ASP A 262 -15.72 -6.48 3.60
N GLY A 263 -15.35 -7.69 3.20
CA GLY A 263 -13.95 -8.04 2.98
C GLY A 263 -13.73 -9.46 2.48
N ILE A 264 -12.48 -9.74 2.09
CA ILE A 264 -11.98 -10.99 1.56
C ILE A 264 -10.64 -11.32 2.23
N MET A 265 -10.47 -12.54 2.73
CA MET A 265 -9.23 -13.02 3.33
C MET A 265 -8.72 -14.28 2.63
N LEU A 266 -7.42 -14.31 2.35
CA LEU A 266 -6.67 -15.49 1.94
C LEU A 266 -5.87 -16.04 3.12
N LEU A 267 -6.25 -17.22 3.62
CA LEU A 267 -5.47 -17.99 4.59
C LEU A 267 -4.60 -19.03 3.87
N LEU A 268 -3.29 -19.03 4.14
CA LEU A 268 -2.32 -20.01 3.68
C LEU A 268 -1.81 -20.88 4.84
N SER A 269 -1.80 -22.20 4.67
CA SER A 269 -1.30 -23.15 5.67
C SER A 269 -0.25 -24.12 5.11
N MET A 270 0.96 -24.02 5.66
CA MET A 270 2.15 -24.58 5.01
C MET A 270 2.32 -26.10 5.17
N THR A 271 1.92 -26.68 6.30
CA THR A 271 2.19 -28.10 6.64
C THR A 271 1.68 -29.10 5.60
N ASP A 272 0.49 -28.87 5.05
CA ASP A 272 -0.10 -29.70 3.98
C ASP A 272 -0.45 -28.89 2.72
N ARG A 273 0.04 -27.64 2.63
CA ARG A 273 -0.24 -26.68 1.53
C ARG A 273 -1.74 -26.52 1.25
N ASP A 274 -2.49 -26.26 2.32
CA ASP A 274 -3.91 -25.90 2.26
C ASP A 274 -4.05 -24.37 2.13
N TYR A 275 -4.94 -23.90 1.27
CA TYR A 275 -5.38 -22.50 1.29
C TYR A 275 -6.90 -22.41 1.45
N ASN A 276 -7.38 -21.26 1.92
CA ASN A 276 -8.79 -20.92 1.86
C ASN A 276 -8.99 -19.41 1.65
N LEU A 277 -9.82 -19.06 0.68
CA LEU A 277 -10.40 -17.73 0.52
C LEU A 277 -11.71 -17.66 1.32
N ILE A 278 -11.99 -16.58 2.05
CA ILE A 278 -13.28 -16.34 2.72
C ILE A 278 -13.73 -14.88 2.62
N ALA A 279 -14.98 -14.65 2.26
CA ALA A 279 -15.59 -13.33 2.09
C ALA A 279 -16.76 -13.10 3.07
N TYR A 280 -16.80 -11.93 3.68
CA TYR A 280 -17.91 -11.44 4.53
C TYR A 280 -18.47 -10.12 3.98
N GLY A 281 -19.61 -9.69 4.52
CA GLY A 281 -20.39 -8.56 4.02
C GLY A 281 -21.19 -8.84 2.75
N ASP A 282 -22.29 -8.11 2.59
CA ASP A 282 -23.24 -8.31 1.50
C ASP A 282 -22.66 -7.90 0.14
N TYR A 283 -21.73 -6.93 0.11
CA TYR A 283 -21.07 -6.47 -1.11
C TYR A 283 -19.87 -7.36 -1.47
N ALA A 284 -18.98 -7.67 -0.53
CA ALA A 284 -17.84 -8.53 -0.82
C ALA A 284 -18.27 -9.97 -1.17
N GLN A 285 -19.37 -10.50 -0.61
CA GLN A 285 -19.94 -11.78 -1.06
C GLN A 285 -20.63 -11.71 -2.44
N TYR A 286 -20.96 -10.51 -2.95
CA TYR A 286 -21.41 -10.30 -4.33
C TYR A 286 -20.21 -10.28 -5.29
N VAL A 287 -19.16 -9.50 -4.96
CA VAL A 287 -17.90 -9.41 -5.71
C VAL A 287 -17.22 -10.79 -5.76
N PHE A 288 -16.90 -11.34 -4.60
CA PHE A 288 -16.23 -12.62 -4.38
C PHE A 288 -17.26 -13.74 -4.18
N ASN A 289 -18.14 -13.93 -5.17
CA ASN A 289 -19.08 -15.05 -5.19
C ASN A 289 -18.37 -16.38 -5.58
N ASP A 290 -19.08 -17.50 -5.49
CA ASP A 290 -18.53 -18.86 -5.74
C ASP A 290 -17.85 -19.04 -7.10
N GLY A 291 -18.24 -18.27 -8.12
CA GLY A 291 -17.64 -18.28 -9.46
C GLY A 291 -16.49 -17.29 -9.58
N GLY A 292 -16.62 -16.11 -8.98
CA GLY A 292 -15.53 -15.15 -8.87
C GLY A 292 -14.31 -15.75 -8.17
N MET A 293 -14.51 -16.32 -6.97
CA MET A 293 -13.45 -16.99 -6.21
C MET A 293 -12.87 -18.22 -6.94
N TYR A 294 -13.67 -18.92 -7.74
CA TYR A 294 -13.18 -20.05 -8.55
C TYR A 294 -12.17 -19.59 -9.61
N TYR A 295 -12.39 -18.44 -10.26
CA TYR A 295 -11.45 -17.91 -11.25
C TYR A 295 -10.33 -17.05 -10.64
N LEU A 296 -10.53 -16.48 -9.46
CA LEU A 296 -9.51 -15.69 -8.76
C LEU A 296 -8.27 -16.54 -8.46
N GLU A 297 -8.50 -17.82 -8.15
CA GLU A 297 -7.47 -18.85 -7.95
C GLU A 297 -6.51 -19.05 -9.14
N ASP A 298 -6.93 -18.77 -10.37
CA ASP A 298 -6.07 -18.95 -11.56
C ASP A 298 -4.94 -17.91 -11.64
N PHE A 299 -5.01 -16.83 -10.85
CA PHE A 299 -4.10 -15.69 -10.96
C PHE A 299 -3.01 -15.62 -9.87
N PHE A 300 -3.02 -16.51 -8.88
CA PHE A 300 -2.02 -16.51 -7.80
C PHE A 300 -1.56 -17.91 -7.35
N LEU A 301 -2.31 -18.96 -7.67
CA LEU A 301 -1.96 -20.31 -7.22
C LEU A 301 -0.79 -20.95 -7.97
N ASP A 302 -0.40 -20.44 -9.15
CA ASP A 302 0.77 -20.94 -9.86
C ASP A 302 2.09 -20.40 -9.29
N ASP A 303 2.13 -19.17 -8.77
CA ASP A 303 3.27 -18.65 -8.01
C ASP A 303 3.49 -19.43 -6.72
N PHE A 304 2.42 -19.68 -5.95
CA PHE A 304 2.51 -20.53 -4.77
C PHE A 304 2.98 -21.95 -5.08
N ARG A 305 2.65 -22.51 -6.25
CA ARG A 305 3.18 -23.81 -6.73
C ARG A 305 4.67 -23.78 -7.07
N ASN A 306 5.22 -22.60 -7.34
CA ASN A 306 6.63 -22.36 -7.58
C ASN A 306 7.41 -21.92 -6.32
N ASP A 307 6.72 -21.87 -5.16
CA ASP A 307 7.20 -21.33 -3.89
C ASP A 307 7.54 -19.82 -3.94
N ASP A 308 6.86 -19.06 -4.81
CA ASP A 308 6.98 -17.60 -4.95
C ASP A 308 5.85 -16.91 -4.17
N TRP A 309 6.10 -16.63 -2.89
CA TRP A 309 5.07 -16.15 -1.95
C TRP A 309 4.69 -14.69 -2.18
N TYR A 310 5.69 -13.81 -2.34
CA TYR A 310 5.45 -12.38 -2.48
C TYR A 310 4.68 -12.05 -3.76
N GLU A 311 5.10 -12.55 -4.93
CA GLU A 311 4.41 -12.30 -6.20
C GLU A 311 2.98 -12.86 -6.17
N GLY A 312 2.77 -14.09 -5.65
CA GLY A 312 1.43 -14.67 -5.52
C GLY A 312 0.51 -13.88 -4.57
N PHE A 313 1.02 -13.33 -3.47
CA PHE A 313 0.24 -12.44 -2.61
C PHE A 313 -0.03 -11.08 -3.27
N TYR A 314 0.92 -10.54 -4.03
CA TYR A 314 0.79 -9.29 -4.76
C TYR A 314 -0.26 -9.40 -5.87
N ASP A 315 -0.25 -10.49 -6.63
CA ASP A 315 -1.24 -10.77 -7.67
C ASP A 315 -2.61 -11.09 -7.08
N TYR A 316 -2.70 -11.80 -5.93
CA TYR A 316 -3.96 -11.94 -5.19
C TYR A 316 -4.59 -10.57 -4.87
N LEU A 317 -3.83 -9.64 -4.24
CA LEU A 317 -4.34 -8.30 -3.93
C LEU A 317 -4.68 -7.51 -5.20
N THR A 318 -3.85 -7.60 -6.24
CA THR A 318 -4.08 -6.94 -7.54
C THR A 318 -5.37 -7.43 -8.20
N TRP A 319 -5.68 -8.72 -8.13
CA TRP A 319 -6.92 -9.24 -8.69
C TRP A 319 -8.13 -9.00 -7.79
N CYS A 320 -7.97 -8.89 -6.46
CA CYS A 320 -9.04 -8.38 -5.59
C CYS A 320 -9.48 -6.97 -5.97
N ASP A 321 -8.53 -6.04 -6.16
CA ASP A 321 -8.76 -4.68 -6.69
C ASP A 321 -9.53 -4.72 -8.02
N ASN A 322 -8.99 -5.41 -9.04
CA ASN A 322 -9.63 -5.53 -10.35
C ASN A 322 -11.05 -6.12 -10.29
N TYR A 323 -11.31 -7.06 -9.38
CA TYR A 323 -12.63 -7.66 -9.18
C TYR A 323 -13.63 -6.66 -8.59
N ILE A 324 -13.22 -5.85 -7.61
CA ILE A 324 -14.06 -4.81 -7.02
C ILE A 324 -14.38 -3.75 -8.07
N VAL A 325 -13.37 -3.23 -8.78
CA VAL A 325 -13.55 -2.28 -9.89
C VAL A 325 -14.49 -2.83 -10.96
N GLN A 326 -14.37 -4.11 -11.33
CA GLN A 326 -15.29 -4.72 -12.28
C GLN A 326 -16.74 -4.80 -11.76
N ALA A 327 -16.93 -5.11 -10.47
CA ALA A 327 -18.24 -5.13 -9.85
C ALA A 327 -18.87 -3.72 -9.76
N GLU A 328 -18.09 -2.67 -9.47
CA GLU A 328 -18.53 -1.27 -9.55
C GLU A 328 -18.97 -0.87 -10.97
N ASN A 329 -18.29 -1.40 -11.99
CA ASN A 329 -18.66 -1.19 -13.40
C ASN A 329 -19.95 -1.94 -13.81
N GLY A 330 -20.53 -2.77 -12.94
CA GLY A 330 -21.93 -3.16 -12.97
C GLY A 330 -22.23 -4.67 -12.92
N GLU A 331 -21.21 -5.53 -13.03
CA GLU A 331 -21.38 -6.99 -12.91
C GLU A 331 -20.10 -7.64 -12.38
N ALA A 332 -20.21 -8.37 -11.27
CA ALA A 332 -19.12 -9.14 -10.66
C ALA A 332 -18.80 -10.42 -11.44
N TYR A 333 -17.54 -10.83 -11.43
CA TYR A 333 -17.11 -12.09 -12.04
C TYR A 333 -17.80 -13.31 -11.41
N SER A 334 -18.23 -14.25 -12.24
CA SER A 334 -19.01 -15.42 -11.84
C SER A 334 -18.84 -16.56 -12.87
N TYR A 335 -19.49 -17.71 -12.66
CA TYR A 335 -19.44 -18.80 -13.65
C TYR A 335 -20.00 -18.41 -15.03
N ASP A 336 -20.90 -17.43 -15.10
CA ASP A 336 -21.50 -16.92 -16.35
C ASP A 336 -20.76 -15.69 -16.91
N PHE A 337 -19.84 -15.08 -16.15
CA PHE A 337 -19.07 -13.89 -16.52
C PHE A 337 -17.61 -14.02 -16.06
N VAL A 338 -16.72 -14.44 -16.96
CA VAL A 338 -15.36 -14.91 -16.66
C VAL A 338 -14.32 -13.78 -16.81
N PRO A 339 -13.32 -13.65 -15.91
CA PRO A 339 -12.23 -12.68 -16.06
C PRO A 339 -11.30 -13.04 -17.22
N ALA A 340 -10.83 -12.02 -17.93
CA ALA A 340 -9.90 -12.20 -19.04
C ALA A 340 -8.52 -12.67 -18.52
N GLY A 341 -8.07 -13.83 -18.99
CA GLY A 341 -6.78 -14.42 -18.59
C GLY A 341 -6.89 -15.66 -17.69
N SER A 342 -8.07 -15.94 -17.12
CA SER A 342 -8.31 -17.20 -16.41
C SER A 342 -8.13 -18.41 -17.34
N ALA A 343 -7.71 -19.55 -16.78
CA ALA A 343 -7.51 -20.81 -17.49
C ALA A 343 -8.83 -21.44 -18.01
N GLY A 344 -9.99 -20.85 -17.70
CA GLY A 344 -11.32 -21.25 -18.14
C GLY A 344 -11.69 -20.95 -19.61
N ASP A 345 -10.75 -20.51 -20.46
CA ASP A 345 -10.97 -20.07 -21.86
C ASP A 345 -11.30 -21.22 -22.86
N THR A 346 -12.17 -22.17 -22.45
CA THR A 346 -12.74 -23.21 -23.31
C THR A 346 -14.22 -23.43 -23.05
N ASP A 347 -15.01 -23.42 -24.14
CA ASP A 347 -16.39 -23.91 -24.28
C ASP A 347 -17.58 -22.95 -23.98
N TYR A 348 -17.49 -21.65 -24.29
CA TYR A 348 -18.68 -20.82 -24.55
C TYR A 348 -18.60 -20.03 -25.86
N GLU A 349 -19.64 -20.13 -26.69
CA GLU A 349 -19.69 -19.56 -28.05
C GLU A 349 -20.10 -18.07 -28.07
N GLU A 350 -19.20 -17.25 -28.62
CA GLU A 350 -19.47 -16.14 -29.56
C GLU A 350 -20.74 -15.27 -29.35
N GLU A 351 -20.60 -14.10 -28.73
CA GLU A 351 -21.36 -12.91 -29.16
C GLU A 351 -20.54 -11.60 -29.22
N SER A 352 -20.00 -11.32 -30.42
CA SER A 352 -19.89 -9.96 -31.00
C SER A 352 -18.98 -8.89 -30.33
N GLY A 353 -17.66 -8.98 -30.54
CA GLY A 353 -16.68 -7.96 -30.08
C GLY A 353 -15.45 -7.73 -31.01
N ASP A 354 -15.68 -7.36 -32.27
CA ASP A 354 -14.69 -6.78 -33.22
C ASP A 354 -13.29 -7.44 -33.32
N ILE A 355 -13.28 -8.75 -33.61
CA ILE A 355 -12.13 -9.64 -33.96
C ILE A 355 -11.12 -9.00 -34.94
N MET A 356 -11.57 -8.02 -35.74
CA MET A 356 -10.79 -7.35 -36.78
C MET A 356 -9.68 -6.43 -36.23
N THR A 357 -9.83 -5.93 -34.98
CA THR A 357 -8.80 -5.12 -34.32
C THR A 357 -7.68 -5.99 -33.73
N SER A 358 -8.04 -7.07 -33.03
CA SER A 358 -7.11 -8.04 -32.43
C SER A 358 -6.22 -8.71 -33.47
N ILE A 359 -6.79 -9.16 -34.60
CA ILE A 359 -6.03 -9.72 -35.72
C ILE A 359 -5.07 -8.68 -36.33
N ALA A 360 -5.47 -7.40 -36.40
CA ALA A 360 -4.59 -6.36 -36.91
C ALA A 360 -3.36 -6.13 -36.00
N ILE A 361 -3.55 -6.08 -34.68
CA ILE A 361 -2.44 -5.91 -33.74
C ILE A 361 -1.46 -7.10 -33.83
N ILE A 362 -1.97 -8.33 -33.78
CA ILE A 362 -1.15 -9.56 -33.84
C ILE A 362 -0.38 -9.69 -35.17
N LEU A 363 -0.96 -9.24 -36.29
CA LEU A 363 -0.33 -9.37 -37.61
C LEU A 363 0.65 -8.21 -37.92
N PHE A 364 0.30 -6.97 -37.59
CA PHE A 364 1.11 -5.80 -37.96
C PHE A 364 2.24 -5.49 -36.98
N LEU A 365 2.07 -5.70 -35.68
CA LEU A 365 3.09 -5.38 -34.69
C LEU A 365 4.43 -6.14 -34.90
N PRO A 366 4.47 -7.47 -35.08
CA PRO A 366 5.72 -8.18 -35.40
C PRO A 366 6.27 -7.80 -36.79
N LEU A 367 5.40 -7.45 -37.75
CA LEU A 367 5.82 -7.04 -39.10
C LEU A 367 6.50 -5.66 -39.10
N ILE A 368 6.07 -4.74 -38.21
CA ILE A 368 6.72 -3.45 -37.98
C ILE A 368 8.10 -3.65 -37.35
N VAL A 369 8.22 -4.48 -36.30
CA VAL A 369 9.50 -4.78 -35.65
C VAL A 369 10.49 -5.43 -36.62
N ALA A 370 10.04 -6.44 -37.39
CA ALA A 370 10.84 -7.06 -38.43
C ALA A 370 11.21 -6.08 -39.56
N GLY A 371 10.30 -5.19 -39.95
CA GLY A 371 10.54 -4.16 -40.95
C GLY A 371 11.62 -3.16 -40.53
N ILE A 372 11.60 -2.70 -39.27
CA ILE A 372 12.65 -1.86 -38.69
C ILE A 372 14.00 -2.59 -38.71
N TYR A 373 14.03 -3.85 -38.27
CA TYR A 373 15.25 -4.66 -38.28
C TYR A 373 15.84 -4.83 -39.69
N ILE A 374 15.02 -5.25 -40.67
CA ILE A 374 15.43 -5.39 -42.07
C ILE A 374 15.91 -4.05 -42.66
N PHE A 375 15.23 -2.94 -42.33
CA PHE A 375 15.64 -1.61 -42.77
C PHE A 375 17.04 -1.23 -42.27
N THR A 376 17.40 -1.57 -41.02
CA THR A 376 18.77 -1.34 -40.52
C THR A 376 19.83 -2.18 -41.23
N LEU A 377 19.49 -3.39 -41.69
CA LEU A 377 20.37 -4.25 -42.48
C LEU A 377 20.55 -3.72 -43.91
N VAL A 378 19.46 -3.39 -44.60
CA VAL A 378 19.49 -2.83 -45.96
C VAL A 378 20.29 -1.52 -46.00
N ARG A 379 20.15 -0.67 -44.98
CA ARG A 379 20.91 0.59 -44.88
C ARG A 379 22.43 0.40 -44.70
N LYS A 380 22.89 -0.81 -44.34
CA LYS A 380 24.31 -1.19 -44.24
C LYS A 380 24.86 -1.85 -45.52
N MET A 381 24.01 -2.19 -46.50
CA MET A 381 24.45 -2.82 -47.74
C MET A 381 24.86 -1.76 -48.79
N LYS A 382 26.16 -1.69 -49.09
CA LYS A 382 26.63 -1.03 -50.33
C LYS A 382 26.33 -1.95 -51.51
N SER A 383 25.34 -1.60 -52.33
CA SER A 383 25.01 -2.35 -53.54
C SER A 383 26.15 -2.25 -54.58
N VAL A 384 26.48 -3.39 -55.17
CA VAL A 384 27.29 -3.50 -56.39
C VAL A 384 26.33 -3.88 -57.51
N GLU A 385 26.30 -3.14 -58.61
CA GLU A 385 25.39 -3.41 -59.72
C GLU A 385 25.81 -4.68 -60.49
N ALA A 386 24.82 -5.46 -60.93
CA ALA A 386 25.00 -6.68 -61.72
C ALA A 386 24.39 -6.53 -63.13
N ALA A 387 25.05 -7.13 -64.13
CA ALA A 387 24.83 -6.86 -65.56
C ALA A 387 23.57 -7.54 -66.15
N PHE A 388 23.15 -7.05 -67.33
CA PHE A 388 21.78 -7.17 -67.83
C PHE A 388 21.63 -8.07 -69.08
N GLU A 389 22.15 -9.31 -69.06
CA GLU A 389 21.94 -10.27 -70.17
C GLU A 389 21.47 -11.66 -69.69
N ALA A 390 20.48 -12.23 -70.39
CA ALA A 390 19.60 -13.28 -69.87
C ALA A 390 19.94 -14.71 -70.33
N SER A 391 21.17 -14.99 -70.76
CA SER A 391 21.54 -16.27 -71.39
C SER A 391 21.95 -17.39 -70.42
N GLU A 392 22.02 -17.14 -69.10
CA GLU A 392 22.70 -18.04 -68.16
C GLU A 392 21.78 -19.01 -67.38
N TYR A 393 20.45 -18.84 -67.41
CA TYR A 393 19.53 -19.51 -66.47
C TYR A 393 18.52 -20.54 -67.05
N MET A 394 18.70 -21.05 -68.28
CA MET A 394 17.78 -22.07 -68.83
C MET A 394 18.46 -23.35 -69.33
N THR A 395 18.35 -24.43 -68.54
CA THR A 395 18.52 -25.81 -69.04
C THR A 395 17.65 -26.81 -68.28
N GLY A 396 16.78 -27.57 -68.98
CA GLY A 396 16.35 -28.90 -68.52
C GLY A 396 14.85 -29.10 -68.19
N ARG A 397 14.24 -30.12 -68.82
CA ARG A 397 12.82 -30.52 -68.77
C ARG A 397 12.36 -31.08 -67.41
N ILE A 398 11.06 -30.94 -67.13
CA ILE A 398 10.35 -31.51 -65.96
C ILE A 398 9.65 -32.83 -66.34
N ASN A 399 9.63 -33.81 -65.42
CA ASN A 399 8.78 -35.00 -65.46
C ASN A 399 7.79 -34.96 -64.28
N LEU A 400 6.53 -35.35 -64.50
CA LEU A 400 5.51 -35.53 -63.47
C LEU A 400 5.40 -37.01 -63.09
N ILE A 401 5.23 -37.32 -61.80
CA ILE A 401 5.53 -38.65 -61.23
C ILE A 401 4.29 -39.36 -60.63
N GLU A 402 3.17 -38.68 -60.38
CA GLU A 402 2.11 -39.23 -59.51
C GLU A 402 0.67 -38.97 -60.01
N GLU A 403 -0.20 -39.96 -59.75
CA GLU A 403 -1.62 -40.06 -60.17
C GLU A 403 -2.38 -40.83 -59.06
N HIS A 404 -3.63 -40.45 -58.75
CA HIS A 404 -4.42 -41.06 -57.67
C HIS A 404 -5.90 -41.26 -58.05
N ASP A 405 -6.44 -42.42 -57.71
CA ASP A 405 -7.86 -42.81 -57.85
C ASP A 405 -8.62 -42.77 -56.51
N ILE A 406 -9.93 -42.50 -56.55
CA ILE A 406 -10.81 -42.37 -55.37
C ILE A 406 -12.00 -43.34 -55.46
N PHE A 407 -12.21 -44.15 -54.42
CA PHE A 407 -13.38 -45.05 -54.30
C PHE A 407 -14.50 -44.42 -53.45
N THR A 408 -15.77 -44.60 -53.86
CA THR A 408 -16.86 -43.69 -53.45
C THR A 408 -17.95 -44.22 -52.51
N HIS A 409 -18.00 -45.53 -52.17
CA HIS A 409 -19.13 -46.07 -51.38
C HIS A 409 -18.77 -47.24 -50.44
N GLN A 410 -19.33 -47.23 -49.22
CA GLN A 410 -19.43 -48.38 -48.31
C GLN A 410 -20.75 -48.32 -47.51
N THR A 411 -21.33 -49.47 -47.14
CA THR A 411 -22.67 -49.52 -46.48
C THR A 411 -22.81 -50.76 -45.57
N LYS A 412 -23.33 -50.59 -44.34
CA LYS A 412 -24.29 -51.52 -43.67
C LYS A 412 -24.81 -51.02 -42.29
N THR A 413 -25.86 -51.69 -41.80
CA THR A 413 -26.97 -51.23 -40.93
C THR A 413 -26.85 -51.47 -39.41
N ARG A 414 -27.58 -50.66 -38.61
CA ARG A 414 -27.85 -50.78 -37.14
C ARG A 414 -29.11 -51.60 -36.79
N ARG A 415 -29.27 -52.01 -35.50
CA ARG A 415 -30.57 -52.36 -34.86
C ARG A 415 -30.58 -52.00 -33.35
N LYS A 416 -31.76 -51.68 -32.79
CA LYS A 416 -32.02 -51.18 -31.41
C LYS A 416 -32.85 -52.19 -30.57
N ILE A 417 -32.76 -52.15 -29.23
CA ILE A 417 -33.61 -52.89 -28.27
C ILE A 417 -34.04 -51.99 -27.08
N GLU A 418 -35.22 -52.28 -26.52
CA GLU A 418 -35.94 -51.69 -25.36
C GLU A 418 -36.72 -52.85 -24.65
N LYS A 419 -37.32 -52.79 -23.45
CA LYS A 419 -37.67 -51.72 -22.48
C LYS A 419 -38.00 -52.33 -21.09
N GLU A 420 -37.82 -51.57 -19.99
CA GLU A 420 -38.61 -51.63 -18.71
C GLU A 420 -38.66 -52.94 -17.86
N SER A 421 -39.04 -52.99 -16.57
CA SER A 421 -39.13 -52.03 -15.43
C SER A 421 -39.43 -52.80 -14.11
N SER A 422 -39.14 -52.24 -12.92
CA SER A 422 -39.89 -52.51 -11.67
C SER A 422 -39.52 -51.55 -10.52
N SER A 423 -40.42 -51.36 -9.55
CA SER A 423 -40.47 -50.19 -8.63
C SER A 423 -40.58 -50.53 -7.13
N SER A 424 -39.98 -49.71 -6.25
CA SER A 424 -40.44 -49.33 -4.88
C SER A 424 -39.32 -48.57 -4.13
N SER A 425 -39.53 -47.74 -3.10
CA SER A 425 -40.69 -46.94 -2.65
C SER A 425 -40.28 -45.99 -1.50
N GLY A 426 -40.83 -44.76 -1.47
CA GLY A 426 -40.86 -43.87 -0.29
C GLY A 426 -39.66 -42.90 -0.15
N GLY A 427 -39.83 -41.64 0.28
CA GLY A 427 -41.07 -40.92 0.57
C GLY A 427 -40.82 -39.44 0.86
N SER A 428 -41.75 -38.56 0.52
CA SER A 428 -41.60 -37.10 0.64
C SER A 428 -41.97 -36.57 2.02
N LYS A 429 -41.24 -35.56 2.52
CA LYS A 429 -41.80 -34.44 3.31
C LYS A 429 -41.04 -33.14 3.03
N LYS A 430 -41.79 -32.03 3.01
CA LYS A 430 -41.28 -30.66 2.87
C LYS A 430 -40.94 -30.02 4.22
N SER A 431 -40.08 -29.00 4.13
CA SER A 431 -40.05 -27.76 4.92
C SER A 431 -39.82 -27.82 6.44
N ARG A 432 -38.76 -27.14 6.87
CA ARG A 432 -38.92 -25.86 7.60
C ARG A 432 -37.74 -24.93 7.37
N SER A 433 -38.04 -23.64 7.37
CA SER A 433 -37.11 -22.53 7.44
C SER A 433 -36.29 -22.59 8.74
N GLY A 434 -34.96 -22.53 8.63
CA GLY A 434 -34.08 -21.95 9.65
C GLY A 434 -33.79 -20.49 9.27
N ARG A 435 -33.63 -19.62 10.25
CA ARG A 435 -33.00 -18.31 10.03
C ARG A 435 -31.50 -18.54 9.92
N SER A 436 -30.84 -18.03 8.89
CA SER A 436 -29.39 -17.86 8.91
C SER A 436 -29.06 -16.66 9.80
N SER A 437 -28.22 -16.87 10.79
CA SER A 437 -27.16 -15.89 11.07
C SER A 437 -26.21 -15.91 9.88
N GLY A 438 -25.74 -14.74 9.43
CA GLY A 438 -24.74 -14.68 8.37
C GLY A 438 -23.47 -15.41 8.79
N GLY A 439 -22.83 -16.07 7.84
CA GLY A 439 -21.50 -16.65 7.96
C GLY A 439 -20.76 -16.37 6.65
N GLY A 440 -19.43 -16.51 6.68
CA GLY A 440 -18.61 -16.23 5.51
C GLY A 440 -18.95 -17.12 4.31
N ARG A 441 -18.62 -16.64 3.11
CA ARG A 441 -18.60 -17.46 1.89
C ARG A 441 -17.15 -17.83 1.63
N GLY A 442 -16.80 -19.10 1.70
CA GLY A 442 -15.41 -19.53 1.56
C GLY A 442 -15.20 -20.66 0.56
N ARG A 443 -13.97 -20.73 0.06
CA ARG A 443 -13.51 -21.70 -0.92
C ARG A 443 -12.08 -22.15 -0.56
N SER A 444 -11.94 -23.44 -0.28
CA SER A 444 -10.68 -24.06 0.14
C SER A 444 -10.10 -24.96 -0.93
N GLY A 445 -8.77 -25.07 -0.97
CA GLY A 445 -8.06 -25.94 -1.91
C GLY A 445 -6.63 -26.27 -1.49
N LYS A 446 -5.83 -26.70 -2.47
CA LYS A 446 -4.43 -27.09 -2.33
C LYS A 446 -3.55 -26.35 -3.35
N PHE A 447 -2.33 -26.00 -2.94
CA PHE A 447 -1.31 -25.33 -3.77
C PHE A 447 0.03 -26.09 -3.77
#